data_AF-A0A1F8P242-F1
#
_entry.id   AF-A0A1F8P242-F1
#
_cell.length_a   1.000
_cell.length_b   1.000
_cell.length_c   1.000
_cell.angle_alpha   90.00
_cell.angle_beta   90.00
_cell.angle_gamma   90.00
#
_symmetry.space_group_name_H-M   'P 1'
#
loop_
_entity.id
_entity.type
_entity.pdbx_description
1 polymer ?
#
loop_
_entity_poly.entity_id
_entity_poly.type
_entity_poly.pdbx_seq_one_letter_code
_entity_poly.pdbx_strand_id
1 'polypeptide(L)'
;MPFPVWLLIAFAFFYFAFIFWQYANTPLRPFTVRIKGENPENPDSDEEKKAMVNNIQEDIQGYIKAANDVMTTRFRIGAMGFVIAGLTAIVSIFLS
;
A
#
# COMPACT_ATOMS: atom_id res chain seq x y z
N MET A 1 23.98 -11.81 -31.02
CA MET A 1 22.50 -11.84 -31.02
C MET A 1 21.94 -11.83 -29.59
N PRO A 2 22.16 -10.77 -28.78
CA PRO A 2 21.58 -10.67 -27.43
C PRO A 2 20.15 -10.10 -27.41
N PHE A 3 19.63 -9.66 -28.56
CA PHE A 3 18.28 -9.07 -28.74
C PHE A 3 17.14 -9.76 -27.98
N PRO A 4 16.94 -11.10 -28.06
CA PRO A 4 15.82 -11.74 -27.38
C PRO A 4 15.96 -11.73 -25.86
N VAL A 5 17.19 -11.72 -25.33
CA VAL A 5 17.45 -11.74 -23.89
C VAL A 5 17.05 -10.42 -23.26
N TRP A 6 17.44 -9.30 -23.87
CA TRP A 6 17.09 -7.96 -23.37
C TRP A 6 15.60 -7.65 -23.47
N LEU A 7 14.90 -8.15 -24.50
CA LEU A 7 13.45 -8.05 -24.59
C LEU A 7 12.74 -8.80 -23.46
N LEU A 8 13.17 -10.02 -23.15
CA LEU A 8 12.61 -10.79 -22.04
C LEU A 8 12.85 -10.09 -20.69
N ILE A 9 14.05 -9.53 -20.49
CA ILE A 9 14.39 -8.77 -19.28
C ILE A 9 13.53 -7.51 -19.17
N ALA A 10 13.38 -6.75 -20.26
CA ALA A 10 12.53 -5.55 -20.27
C ALA A 10 11.07 -5.92 -19.94
N PHE A 11 10.55 -6.99 -20.53
CA PHE A 11 9.20 -7.47 -20.24
C PHE A 11 9.04 -7.85 -18.76
N ALA A 12 10.01 -8.54 -18.17
CA ALA A 12 10.00 -8.86 -16.74
C ALA A 12 9.96 -7.59 -15.88
N PHE A 13 10.78 -6.58 -16.19
CA PHE A 13 10.76 -5.31 -15.46
C PHE A 13 9.43 -4.57 -15.59
N PHE A 14 8.84 -4.48 -16.79
CA PHE A 14 7.52 -3.86 -16.95
C PHE A 14 6.41 -4.64 -16.23
N TYR A 15 6.49 -5.97 -16.19
CA TYR A 15 5.56 -6.80 -15.44
C TYR A 15 5.63 -6.50 -13.94
N PHE A 16 6.84 -6.43 -13.37
CA PHE A 16 7.01 -6.04 -11.97
C PHE A 16 6.58 -4.59 -11.70
N ALA A 17 6.84 -3.66 -12.62
CA ALA A 17 6.36 -2.28 -12.51
C ALA A 17 4.83 -2.25 -12.39
N PHE A 18 4.13 -3.03 -13.22
CA PHE A 18 2.67 -3.13 -13.18
C PHE A 18 2.16 -3.71 -11.86
N ILE A 19 2.79 -4.78 -11.36
CA ILE A 19 2.44 -5.37 -10.06
C ILE A 19 2.60 -4.37 -8.92
N PHE A 20 3.76 -3.71 -8.85
CA PHE A 20 4.04 -2.73 -7.81
C PHE A 20 3.10 -1.52 -7.90
N TRP A 21 2.71 -1.13 -9.11
CA TRP A 21 1.70 -0.09 -9.32
C TRP A 21 0.32 -0.49 -8.78
N GLN A 22 -0.11 -1.74 -9.00
CA GLN A 22 -1.37 -2.25 -8.45
C GLN A 22 -1.35 -2.28 -6.91
N TYR A 23 -0.25 -2.76 -6.31
CA TYR A 23 -0.11 -2.76 -4.85
C TYR A 23 -0.06 -1.35 -4.25
N ALA A 24 0.51 -0.37 -4.96
CA ALA A 24 0.46 1.03 -4.54
C ALA A 24 -0.98 1.58 -4.48
N ASN A 25 -1.89 1.07 -5.30
CA ASN A 25 -3.28 1.56 -5.35
C ASN A 25 -4.24 0.77 -4.46
N THR A 26 -3.74 -0.23 -3.72
CA THR A 26 -4.57 -1.10 -2.87
C THR A 26 -4.27 -0.81 -1.39
N PRO A 27 -4.93 0.19 -0.77
CA PRO A 27 -4.71 0.53 0.62
C PRO A 27 -5.25 -0.55 1.57
N LEU A 28 -4.61 -0.71 2.74
CA LEU A 28 -5.15 -1.52 3.84
C LEU A 28 -6.49 -0.95 4.28
N ARG A 29 -7.51 -1.81 4.42
CA ARG A 29 -8.85 -1.42 4.83
C ARG A 29 -8.81 -0.82 6.26
N PRO A 30 -9.43 0.35 6.50
CA PRO A 30 -9.50 0.92 7.84
C PRO A 30 -10.28 -0.01 8.77
N PHE A 31 -9.84 -0.09 10.02
CA PHE A 31 -10.52 -0.87 11.06
C PHE A 31 -11.75 -0.11 11.55
N THR A 32 -12.91 -0.78 11.59
CA THR A 32 -14.15 -0.25 12.19
C THR A 32 -14.52 -1.14 13.37
N VAL A 33 -14.40 -0.62 14.58
CA VAL A 33 -14.86 -1.32 15.79
C VAL A 33 -16.37 -1.22 15.83
N ARG A 34 -17.08 -2.36 15.80
CA ARG A 34 -18.52 -2.39 16.07
C ARG A 34 -18.70 -2.58 17.57
N ILE A 35 -19.05 -1.53 18.30
CA ILE A 35 -19.36 -1.63 19.73
C ILE A 35 -20.66 -2.44 19.86
N LYS A 36 -20.54 -3.71 20.25
CA LYS A 36 -21.66 -4.62 20.51
C LYS A 36 -21.96 -4.57 22.01
N GLY A 37 -23.02 -3.86 22.40
CA GLY A 37 -23.55 -3.88 23.77
C GLY A 37 -23.77 -2.49 24.34
N GLU A 38 -24.82 -1.81 23.87
CA GLU A 38 -25.47 -0.75 24.63
C GLU A 38 -26.33 -1.45 25.69
N ASN A 39 -25.83 -1.54 26.92
CA ASN A 39 -26.59 -2.11 28.05
C ASN A 39 -27.09 -0.93 28.90
N PRO A 40 -28.41 -0.67 28.97
CA PRO A 40 -28.97 0.63 29.37
C PRO A 40 -28.95 0.92 30.88
N GLU A 41 -28.11 0.26 31.68
CA GLU A 41 -28.14 0.35 33.15
C GLU A 41 -27.14 1.34 33.77
N ASN A 42 -26.21 1.94 33.00
CA ASN A 42 -25.26 2.92 33.56
C ASN A 42 -24.77 3.96 32.53
N PRO A 43 -25.49 5.09 32.36
CA PRO A 43 -25.18 6.09 31.33
C PRO A 43 -23.82 6.78 31.51
N ASP A 44 -23.39 7.04 32.76
CA ASP A 44 -22.12 7.75 33.02
C ASP A 44 -20.87 6.87 32.80
N SER A 45 -20.97 5.55 33.00
CA SER A 45 -19.83 4.63 32.78
C SER A 45 -19.63 4.27 31.30
N ASP A 46 -20.67 4.48 30.49
CA ASP A 46 -20.68 4.14 29.07
C ASP A 46 -20.15 5.29 28.20
N GLU A 47 -20.26 6.54 28.62
CA GLU A 47 -19.67 7.68 27.91
C GLU A 47 -18.14 7.70 28.01
N GLU A 48 -17.56 7.49 29.20
CA GLU A 48 -16.10 7.40 29.36
C GLU A 48 -15.51 6.19 28.60
N LYS A 49 -16.19 5.04 28.62
CA LYS A 49 -15.78 3.87 27.83
C LYS A 49 -15.91 4.11 26.33
N LYS A 50 -16.98 4.74 25.86
CA LYS A 50 -17.15 5.13 24.45
C LYS A 50 -16.09 6.14 24.02
N ALA A 51 -15.77 7.13 24.86
CA ALA A 51 -14.71 8.11 24.61
C ALA A 51 -13.33 7.45 24.54
N MET A 52 -13.02 6.54 25.48
CA MET A 52 -11.76 5.79 25.48
C MET A 52 -11.65 4.86 24.26
N VAL A 53 -12.72 4.16 23.88
CA VAL A 53 -12.74 3.31 22.67
C VAL A 53 -12.61 4.14 21.39
N ASN A 54 -13.23 5.32 21.33
CA ASN A 54 -13.10 6.24 20.19
C ASN A 54 -11.66 6.76 20.06
N ASN A 55 -11.03 7.18 21.16
CA ASN A 55 -9.62 7.62 21.15
C ASN A 55 -8.68 6.51 20.67
N ILE A 56 -8.87 5.28 21.16
CA ILE A 56 -8.09 4.12 20.70
C ILE A 56 -8.34 3.84 19.22
N GLN A 57 -9.58 3.98 18.75
CA GLN A 57 -9.93 3.81 17.35
C GLN A 57 -9.28 4.88 16.46
N GLU A 58 -9.28 6.14 16.89
CA GLU A 58 -8.62 7.24 16.18
C GLU A 58 -7.11 7.02 16.07
N ASP A 59 -6.47 6.61 17.17
CA ASP A 59 -5.04 6.28 17.18
C ASP A 59 -4.73 5.14 16.20
N ILE A 60 -5.51 4.04 16.25
CA ILE A 60 -5.34 2.89 15.35
C ILE A 60 -5.56 3.31 13.89
N GLN A 61 -6.56 4.13 13.61
CA GLN A 61 -6.79 4.65 12.26
C GLN A 61 -5.65 5.55 11.79
N GLY A 62 -5.08 6.38 12.69
CA GLY A 62 -3.88 7.16 12.43
C GLY A 62 -2.68 6.29 12.06
N TYR A 63 -2.42 5.23 12.81
CA TYR A 63 -1.35 4.27 12.51
C TYR A 63 -1.58 3.54 11.18
N ILE A 64 -2.80 3.07 10.90
CA ILE A 64 -3.14 2.41 9.63
C ILE A 64 -2.95 3.37 8.45
N LYS A 65 -3.34 4.64 8.61
CA LYS A 65 -3.15 5.66 7.58
C LYS A 65 -1.67 5.93 7.32
N ALA A 66 -0.87 6.13 8.36
CA ALA A 66 0.56 6.33 8.22
C ALA A 66 1.25 5.11 7.57
N ALA A 67 0.87 3.90 7.97
CA ALA A 67 1.37 2.67 7.36
C ALA A 67 0.99 2.58 5.88
N ASN A 68 -0.25 2.93 5.52
CA ASN A 68 -0.71 2.98 4.13
C ASN A 68 0.04 4.01 3.29
N ASP A 69 0.29 5.21 3.81
CA ASP A 69 1.03 6.26 3.08
C ASP A 69 2.47 5.82 2.80
N VAL A 70 3.15 5.24 3.80
CA VAL A 70 4.51 4.71 3.65
C VAL A 70 4.53 3.55 2.64
N MET A 71 3.58 2.63 2.76
CA MET A 71 3.50 1.46 1.89
C MET A 71 3.21 1.85 0.43
N THR A 72 2.26 2.76 0.23
CA THR A 72 1.92 3.35 -1.08
C THR A 72 3.14 4.03 -1.71
N THR A 73 3.86 4.82 -0.92
CA THR A 73 5.07 5.53 -1.37
C THR A 73 6.16 4.54 -1.79
N ARG A 74 6.43 3.52 -0.98
CA ARG A 74 7.43 2.48 -1.29
C ARG A 74 7.06 1.71 -2.56
N PHE A 75 5.80 1.33 -2.71
CA PHE A 75 5.35 0.63 -3.92
C PHE A 75 5.40 1.51 -5.17
N ARG A 76 5.07 2.81 -5.08
CA ARG A 76 5.25 3.77 -6.19
C ARG A 76 6.72 3.93 -6.58
N ILE A 77 7.61 4.06 -5.60
CA ILE A 77 9.06 4.15 -5.85
C ILE A 77 9.56 2.86 -6.53
N GLY A 78 9.14 1.69 -6.03
CA GLY A 78 9.46 0.40 -6.66
C GLY A 78 8.96 0.31 -8.10
N ALA A 79 7.71 0.69 -8.35
CA ALA A 79 7.13 0.71 -9.69
C ALA A 79 7.93 1.62 -10.64
N MET A 80 8.28 2.84 -10.21
CA MET A 80 9.12 3.75 -10.99
C MET A 80 10.51 3.17 -11.27
N GLY A 81 11.14 2.54 -10.27
CA GLY A 81 12.44 1.88 -10.44
C GLY A 81 12.40 0.78 -11.50
N PHE A 82 11.37 -0.05 -11.49
CA PHE A 82 11.18 -1.09 -12.50
C PHE A 82 10.88 -0.53 -13.90
N VAL A 83 10.13 0.57 -14.02
CA VAL A 83 9.95 1.26 -15.32
C VAL A 83 11.29 1.74 -15.86
N ILE A 84 12.11 2.38 -15.03
CA ILE A 84 13.44 2.87 -15.44
C ILE A 84 14.31 1.69 -15.88
N ALA A 85 14.35 0.60 -15.12
CA ALA A 85 15.10 -0.60 -15.48
C ALA A 85 14.62 -1.23 -16.81
N GLY A 86 13.31 -1.27 -17.04
CA GLY A 86 12.73 -1.72 -18.30
C GLY A 86 13.14 -0.85 -19.49
N LEU A 87 13.12 0.47 -19.33
CA LEU A 87 13.61 1.42 -20.34
C LEU A 87 15.11 1.26 -20.60
N THR A 88 15.92 1.10 -19.55
CA THR A 88 17.36 0.84 -19.69
C THR A 88 17.61 -0.45 -20.46
N ALA A 89 16.89 -1.52 -20.16
CA ALA A 89 16.98 -2.79 -20.89
C ALA A 89 16.63 -2.62 -22.39
N ILE A 90 15.63 -1.82 -22.72
CA ILE A 90 15.28 -1.51 -24.12
C ILE A 90 16.41 -0.71 -24.79
N VAL A 91 16.95 0.32 -24.14
CA VAL A 91 18.05 1.13 -24.69
C VAL A 91 19.30 0.27 -24.91
N SER A 92 19.59 -0.67 -24.01
CA SER A 92 20.69 -1.62 -24.14
C SER A 92 20.59 -2.51 -25.38
N ILE A 93 19.40 -2.77 -25.91
CA ILE A 93 19.20 -3.50 -27.18
C ILE A 93 19.87 -2.77 -28.36
N PHE A 94 19.80 -1.44 -28.36
CA PHE A 94 20.34 -0.61 -29.45
C PHE A 94 21.83 -0.30 -29.26
N LEU A 95 22.37 -0.51 -28.06
CA LEU A 95 23.77 -0.25 -27.71
C LEU A 95 24.65 -1.53 -27.71
N SER A 96 24.06 -2.72 -27.85
CA SER A 96 24.77 -4.03 -27.86
C SER A 96 24.94 -4.59 -29.26
#